data_AF-A0A093FE45-F1
#
_entry.id   AF-A0A093FE45-F1
#
_cell.length_a   1.000
_cell.length_b   1.000
_cell.length_c   1.000
_cell.angle_alpha   90.00
_cell.angle_beta   90.00
_cell.angle_gamma   90.00
#
_symmetry.space_group_name_H-M   'P 1'
#
loop_
_entity.id
_entity.type
_entity.pdbx_description
1 polymer ?
#
loop_
_entity_poly.entity_id
_entity_poly.type
_entity_poly.pdbx_seq_one_letter_code
_entity_poly.pdbx_strand_id
1 'polypeptide(L)'
;EIQEVKDEGNLEVLFNSLDKIVEEAKNQEEPAWRPSGIPEEDIRSAMVPYLLKHRSYLRKVLKEKEEENRKVAESVLAGRDGIAELQQLIQARKHAWQ
;
A
#
# COMPACT_ATOMS: atom_id res chain seq x y z
N GLU A 1 -18.42 33.86 37.52
CA GLU A 1 -18.29 34.18 36.09
C GLU A 1 -16.98 33.70 35.46
N ILE A 2 -15.81 34.34 35.67
CA ILE A 2 -14.57 33.91 34.96
C ILE A 2 -14.15 32.48 35.33
N GLN A 3 -14.17 32.10 36.61
CA GLN A 3 -13.80 30.75 37.02
C GLN A 3 -14.78 29.70 36.49
N GLU A 4 -16.08 30.01 36.47
CA GLU A 4 -17.10 29.12 35.89
C GLU A 4 -16.87 28.88 34.40
N VAL A 5 -16.53 29.93 33.64
CA VAL A 5 -16.18 29.79 32.21
C VAL A 5 -14.90 28.97 32.01
N LYS A 6 -13.89 29.14 32.89
CA LYS A 6 -12.66 28.33 32.84
C LYS A 6 -12.94 26.86 33.10
N ASP A 7 -13.80 26.57 34.07
CA ASP A 7 -14.13 25.21 34.47
C ASP A 7 -15.06 24.54 33.43
N GLU A 8 -16.08 25.25 32.92
CA GLU A 8 -16.99 24.76 31.87
C GLU A 8 -16.25 24.45 30.57
N GLY A 9 -15.33 25.35 30.17
CA GLY A 9 -14.52 25.19 28.96
C GLY A 9 -13.28 24.31 29.13
N ASN A 10 -13.01 23.79 30.33
CA ASN A 10 -11.77 23.06 30.65
C ASN A 10 -10.49 23.80 30.20
N LEU A 11 -10.48 25.13 30.37
CA LEU A 11 -9.51 26.01 29.71
C LEU A 11 -8.09 25.79 30.20
N GLU A 12 -7.91 25.39 31.46
CA GLU A 12 -6.57 25.13 32.02
C GLU A 12 -5.89 23.96 31.29
N VAL A 13 -6.63 22.88 31.00
CA VAL A 13 -6.09 21.74 30.26
C VAL A 13 -5.82 22.11 28.80
N LEU A 14 -6.72 22.87 28.16
CA LEU A 14 -6.56 23.29 26.77
C LEU A 14 -5.36 24.23 26.58
N PHE A 15 -5.17 25.20 27.48
CA PHE A 15 -4.03 26.12 27.42
C PHE A 15 -2.71 25.40 27.70
N ASN A 16 -2.66 24.50 28.69
CA ASN A 16 -1.48 23.67 28.92
C ASN A 16 -1.14 22.79 27.69
N SER A 17 -2.16 22.26 26.99
CA SER A 17 -1.96 21.53 25.75
C SER A 17 -1.45 22.43 24.61
N LEU A 18 -1.96 23.65 24.51
CA LEU A 18 -1.53 24.61 23.50
C LEU A 18 -0.08 25.03 23.71
N ASP A 19 0.30 25.34 24.96
CA ASP A 19 1.68 25.68 25.32
C ASP A 19 2.64 24.56 24.93
N LYS A 20 2.26 23.30 25.17
CA LYS A 20 3.04 22.12 24.75
C LYS A 20 3.25 22.07 23.22
N ILE A 21 2.20 22.34 22.44
CA ILE A 21 2.28 22.35 20.97
C ILE A 21 3.19 23.47 20.49
N VAL A 22 3.10 24.66 21.09
CA VAL A 22 3.95 25.81 20.76
C VAL A 22 5.41 25.49 21.06
N GLU A 23 5.70 24.90 22.22
CA GLU A 23 7.04 24.46 22.61
C GLU A 23 7.61 23.42 21.63
N GLU A 24 6.83 22.41 21.26
CA GLU A 24 7.23 21.36 20.30
C GLU A 24 7.52 21.92 18.89
N ALA A 25 6.81 22.98 18.49
CA ALA A 25 6.96 23.60 17.17
C ALA A 25 7.98 24.74 17.12
N LYS A 26 8.69 25.07 18.22
CA LYS A 26 9.59 26.25 18.32
C LYS A 26 10.63 26.38 17.21
N ASN A 27 11.11 25.25 16.67
CA ASN A 27 12.15 25.22 15.64
C ASN A 27 11.58 25.15 14.21
N GLN A 28 10.26 25.18 14.03
CA GLN A 28 9.62 25.19 12.71
C GLN A 28 9.43 26.64 12.26
N GLU A 29 10.34 27.14 11.43
CA GLU A 29 10.29 28.50 10.88
C GLU A 29 9.36 28.63 9.67
N GLU A 30 9.02 27.51 9.03
CA GLU A 30 8.14 27.49 7.87
C GLU A 30 6.67 27.74 8.27
N PRO A 31 5.89 28.45 7.43
CA PRO A 31 4.47 28.62 7.67
C PRO A 31 3.76 27.27 7.76
N ALA A 32 3.17 26.98 8.92
CA ALA A 32 2.36 25.79 9.09
C ALA A 32 1.16 25.79 8.14
N TRP A 33 0.79 24.61 7.66
CA TRP A 33 -0.37 24.42 6.79
C TRP A 33 -1.65 25.02 7.41
N ARG A 34 -2.52 25.56 6.55
CA ARG A 34 -3.84 26.08 6.90
C ARG A 34 -4.87 25.48 5.95
N PRO A 35 -6.10 25.20 6.41
CA PRO A 35 -7.18 24.74 5.53
C PRO A 35 -7.36 25.69 4.35
N SER A 36 -7.34 25.16 3.13
CA SER A 36 -7.53 25.98 1.92
C SER A 36 -8.99 26.40 1.75
N GLY A 37 -9.92 25.72 2.43
CA GLY A 37 -11.35 25.85 2.25
C GLY A 37 -11.90 24.94 1.16
N ILE A 38 -11.05 24.10 0.55
CA ILE A 38 -11.42 23.08 -0.44
C ILE A 38 -11.29 21.71 0.23
N PRO A 39 -12.40 21.06 0.61
CA PRO A 39 -12.38 19.81 1.37
C PRO A 39 -11.54 18.70 0.72
N GLU A 40 -11.56 18.60 -0.61
CA GLU A 40 -10.81 17.60 -1.37
C GLU A 40 -9.28 17.78 -1.28
N GLU A 41 -8.82 19.02 -1.11
CA GLU A 41 -7.41 19.33 -0.89
C GLU A 41 -7.04 19.09 0.57
N ASP A 42 -7.88 19.55 1.49
CA ASP A 42 -7.62 19.51 2.92
C ASP A 42 -7.57 18.07 3.46
N ILE A 43 -8.41 17.17 2.93
CA ILE A 43 -8.42 15.75 3.35
C ILE A 43 -7.25 14.95 2.78
N ARG A 44 -6.59 15.45 1.73
CA ARG A 44 -5.56 14.71 1.00
C ARG A 44 -4.39 14.34 1.91
N SER A 45 -3.94 15.27 2.77
CA SER A 45 -2.81 15.05 3.68
C SER A 45 -3.07 13.88 4.64
N ALA A 46 -4.31 13.76 5.13
CA ALA A 46 -4.72 12.69 6.03
C ALA A 46 -4.85 11.34 5.31
N MET A 47 -5.33 11.33 4.06
CA MET A 47 -5.62 10.09 3.31
C MET A 47 -4.43 9.48 2.58
N VAL A 48 -3.52 10.31 2.06
CA VAL A 48 -2.38 9.86 1.25
C VAL A 48 -1.53 8.78 1.94
N PRO A 49 -1.17 8.88 3.24
CA PRO A 49 -0.38 7.83 3.91
C PRO A 49 -1.02 6.45 3.86
N TYR A 50 -2.35 6.37 4.07
CA TYR A 50 -3.10 5.12 4.02
C TYR A 50 -3.15 4.54 2.61
N LEU A 51 -3.41 5.38 1.61
CA LEU A 51 -3.47 4.97 0.21
C LEU A 51 -2.09 4.49 -0.28
N LEU A 52 -1.02 5.15 0.13
CA LEU A 52 0.36 4.74 -0.19
C LEU A 52 0.70 3.39 0.44
N LYS A 53 0.32 3.16 1.69
CA LYS A 53 0.49 1.86 2.38
C LYS A 53 -0.30 0.75 1.68
N HIS A 54 -1.53 1.04 1.24
CA HIS A 54 -2.33 0.04 0.51
C HIS A 54 -1.72 -0.27 -0.86
N ARG A 55 -1.27 0.76 -1.60
CA ARG A 55 -0.61 0.60 -2.89
C ARG A 55 0.67 -0.25 -2.79
N SER A 56 1.50 -0.03 -1.77
CA SER A 56 2.73 -0.81 -1.59
C SER A 56 2.42 -2.28 -1.30
N TYR A 57 1.42 -2.56 -0.47
CA TYR A 57 0.94 -3.91 -0.21
C TYR A 57 0.44 -4.60 -1.48
N LEU A 58 -0.45 -3.96 -2.26
CA LEU A 58 -0.97 -4.55 -3.49
C LEU A 58 0.12 -4.84 -4.51
N ARG A 59 1.11 -3.95 -4.65
CA ARG A 59 2.26 -4.17 -5.54
C ARG A 59 3.09 -5.36 -5.12
N LYS A 60 3.29 -5.57 -3.82
CA LYS A 60 4.00 -6.74 -3.29
C LYS A 60 3.24 -8.03 -3.65
N VAL A 61 1.95 -8.08 -3.35
CA VAL A 61 1.10 -9.26 -3.64
C VAL A 61 1.06 -9.56 -5.14
N LEU A 62 0.93 -8.52 -5.97
CA LEU A 62 0.93 -8.69 -7.43
C LEU A 62 2.24 -9.33 -7.91
N LYS A 63 3.38 -8.80 -7.46
CA LYS A 63 4.70 -9.32 -7.85
C LYS A 63 4.89 -10.78 -7.42
N GLU A 64 4.42 -11.15 -6.23
CA GLU A 64 4.47 -12.54 -5.75
C GLU A 64 3.65 -13.46 -6.66
N LYS A 65 2.45 -13.03 -7.06
CA LYS A 65 1.58 -13.81 -7.96
C LYS A 65 2.13 -13.92 -9.38
N GLU A 66 2.71 -12.84 -9.91
CA GLU A 66 3.36 -12.85 -11.23
C GLU A 66 4.55 -13.83 -11.25
N GLU A 67 5.36 -13.85 -10.19
CA GLU A 67 6.49 -14.75 -10.07
C GLU A 67 6.06 -16.22 -9.97
N GLU A 68 5.05 -16.51 -9.15
CA GLU A 68 4.46 -17.86 -9.06
C GLU A 68 3.91 -18.31 -10.41
N ASN A 69 3.15 -17.45 -11.09
CA ASN A 69 2.55 -17.77 -12.38
C ASN A 69 3.62 -18.02 -13.44
N ARG A 70 4.72 -17.26 -13.45
CA ARG A 70 5.85 -17.48 -14.35
C ARG A 70 6.45 -18.88 -14.18
N LYS A 71 6.74 -19.28 -12.93
CA LYS A 71 7.31 -20.61 -12.64
C LYS A 71 6.37 -21.74 -13.06
N VAL A 72 5.06 -21.57 -12.83
CA VAL A 72 4.05 -22.54 -13.25
C VAL A 72 3.97 -22.60 -14.78
N ALA A 73 4.00 -21.47 -15.47
CA ALA A 73 3.99 -21.41 -16.93
C ALA A 73 5.21 -22.11 -17.54
N GLU A 74 6.40 -21.90 -16.98
CA GLU A 74 7.64 -22.59 -17.38
C GLU A 74 7.50 -24.12 -17.21
N SER A 75 6.94 -24.56 -16.08
CA SER A 75 6.70 -25.99 -15.82
C SER A 75 5.70 -26.60 -16.81
N VAL A 76 4.66 -25.85 -17.17
CA VAL A 76 3.66 -26.29 -18.16
C VAL A 76 4.29 -26.40 -19.54
N LEU A 77 5.13 -25.46 -19.95
CA LEU A 77 5.84 -25.52 -21.24
C LEU A 77 6.76 -26.73 -21.29
N ALA A 78 7.60 -26.93 -20.26
CA ALA A 78 8.47 -28.11 -20.18
C ALA A 78 7.68 -29.42 -20.22
N GLY A 79 6.53 -29.49 -19.55
CA GLY A 79 5.64 -30.64 -19.60
C GLY A 79 5.04 -30.87 -21.00
N ARG A 80 4.68 -29.81 -21.72
CA ARG A 80 4.17 -29.90 -23.11
C ARG A 80 5.24 -30.40 -24.06
N ASP A 81 6.47 -29.91 -23.93
CA ASP A 81 7.60 -30.36 -24.76
C ASP A 81 7.87 -31.86 -24.55
N GLY A 82 7.89 -32.32 -23.29
CA GLY A 82 8.04 -33.74 -22.98
C GLY A 82 6.90 -34.61 -23.54
N ILE A 83 5.65 -34.12 -23.52
CA ILE A 83 4.52 -34.82 -24.15
C ILE A 83 4.72 -34.90 -25.67
N ALA A 84 5.16 -33.83 -26.32
CA ALA A 84 5.39 -33.80 -27.76
C ALA A 84 6.50 -34.80 -28.17
N GLU A 85 7.59 -34.86 -27.42
CA GLU A 85 8.66 -35.85 -27.63
C GLU A 85 8.16 -37.29 -27.50
N LEU A 86 7.39 -37.58 -26.45
CA LEU A 86 6.80 -38.91 -26.25
C LEU A 86 5.85 -39.29 -27.38
N GLN A 87 5.06 -38.35 -27.89
CA GLN A 87 4.18 -38.57 -29.04
C GLN A 87 4.97 -38.92 -30.30
N GLN A 88 6.08 -38.24 -30.56
CA GLN A 88 6.96 -38.55 -31.68
C GLN A 88 7.57 -39.95 -31.56
N LEU A 89 8.06 -40.33 -30.37
CA LEU A 89 8.60 -41.67 -30.11
C LEU A 89 7.56 -42.77 -30.33
N ILE A 90 6.32 -42.56 -29.86
CA ILE A 90 5.21 -43.49 -30.08
C ILE A 90 4.92 -43.64 -31.58
N GLN A 91 4.88 -42.53 -32.33
CA GLN A 91 4.64 -42.57 -33.78
C GLN A 91 5.77 -43.30 -34.52
N ALA A 92 7.04 -42.97 -34.23
CA ALA A 92 8.20 -43.62 -34.83
C ALA A 92 8.19 -45.13 -34.55
N ARG A 93 7.90 -45.53 -33.31
CA ARG A 93 7.75 -46.94 -32.96
C ARG A 93 6.60 -47.58 -33.70
N LYS A 94 5.43 -46.94 -33.80
CA LYS A 94 4.30 -47.48 -34.57
C LYS A 94 4.66 -47.73 -36.03
N HIS A 95 5.37 -46.78 -36.67
CA HIS A 95 5.81 -46.93 -38.05
C HIS A 95 6.83 -48.06 -38.25
N ALA A 96 7.71 -48.31 -37.28
CA ALA A 96 8.68 -49.40 -37.37
C ALA A 96 8.07 -50.81 -37.30
N TRP A 97 6.80 -50.94 -36.87
CA TRP A 97 6.08 -52.21 -36.77
C TRP A 97 5.04 -52.42 -37.90
N GLN A 98 4.90 -51.45 -38.81
CA GLN A 98 4.10 -51.56 -40.04
C GLN A 98 4.98 -51.97 -41.21
#